data_AF-A0A9P8VP05-F1
#
_entry.id   AF-A0A9P8VP05-F1
#
_cell.length_a   1.000
_cell.length_b   1.000
_cell.length_c   1.000
_cell.angle_alpha   90.00
_cell.angle_beta   90.00
_cell.angle_gamma   90.00
#
_symmetry.space_group_name_H-M   'P 1'
#
loop_
_entity.id
_entity.type
_entity.pdbx_description
1 polymer ?
#
loop_
_entity_poly.entity_id
_entity_poly.type
_entity_poly.pdbx_seq_one_letter_code
_entity_poly.pdbx_strand_id
1 'polypeptide(L)'
;MGSFTLPSTDGRTVTILGGGVLGRRIACAWAASGYHVIIRDPSSEQRIAAVHYCDTSMSQYSDSVARGSVQAVEELSEAVEKAWLVIEAVPEKLSLKISTFADLEKFTAHDTILCTNSSSYKSREMVEDLQLSTKQRILNMHYYMPPDNRVVELMTDGDTHENIFPFLVEKLEEVKMHPYVARKESTGLIFNRLWAAIKREALTILAEDVSTPEEMEKLWMEMWSGRKVGPIAMMDAVGLDTVSFIEQHYIAERGLPRTPVDFLQEFIDQGKLGTKSSKGGLLPPTHPIKSEDDTLLYFLDIGLSANDSKDFFSAGRILVGSNDERPLKPLLANQRTPDGIDISLSAGKLFWTSMGIPSQNDGAVLSCNLDGTEVKEIVPQGSVHTPKQLTVDNENSKLYFADREGMRVTRCNFDGSDLEVLVESGNWEDEREKSDSTKWCVGVTVSPSTGKFYWTQKGPSKGSKGRIYRANTDFQSGETAKNRTDIELLFQNLPEPIDLDVDEVENMLYWTDRGELPFGNSINRSKLDTITQVEGNATSQAGKDYDIITRGMHEAIGIKLDLKNRHIFTTDLGGSVYQLDMDGGNKKKFYEGSGAFAGITLAYV
;
A
#
# COMPACT_ATOMS: atom_id res chain seq x y z
N MET A 1 37.11 -22.05 34.49
CA MET A 1 36.16 -21.60 33.46
C MET A 1 34.92 -22.44 33.65
N GLY A 2 33.80 -21.86 34.08
CA GLY A 2 32.54 -22.60 34.14
C GLY A 2 32.12 -22.92 32.71
N SER A 3 31.78 -24.18 32.43
CA SER A 3 31.24 -24.57 31.12
C SER A 3 29.87 -23.91 30.95
N PHE A 4 29.67 -23.14 29.87
CA PHE A 4 28.34 -22.66 29.51
C PHE A 4 27.44 -23.88 29.23
N THR A 5 26.26 -23.89 29.83
CA THR A 5 25.26 -24.96 29.63
C THR A 5 24.25 -24.49 28.61
N LEU A 6 24.02 -25.28 27.56
CA LEU A 6 22.98 -25.00 26.57
C LEU A 6 21.59 -24.99 27.25
N PRO A 7 20.70 -24.06 26.87
CA PRO A 7 19.38 -23.99 27.47
C PRO A 7 18.49 -25.17 27.02
N SER A 8 17.60 -25.61 27.90
CA SER A 8 16.43 -26.41 27.48
C SER A 8 15.45 -25.52 26.71
N THR A 9 14.77 -26.07 25.70
CA THR A 9 13.68 -25.40 24.97
C THR A 9 12.30 -25.70 25.57
N ASP A 10 12.17 -26.74 26.40
CA ASP A 10 10.89 -27.24 26.87
C ASP A 10 10.22 -26.25 27.84
N GLY A 11 8.99 -25.84 27.52
CA GLY A 11 8.21 -24.91 28.34
C GLY A 11 8.79 -23.48 28.41
N ARG A 12 9.77 -23.15 27.56
CA ARG A 12 10.42 -21.83 27.49
C ARG A 12 10.06 -21.10 26.20
N THR A 13 10.27 -19.79 26.20
CA THR A 13 9.85 -18.91 25.11
C THR A 13 11.01 -18.46 24.23
N VAL A 14 10.70 -18.14 22.98
CA VAL A 14 11.54 -17.29 22.13
C VAL A 14 11.08 -15.86 22.30
N THR A 15 11.98 -14.94 22.59
CA THR A 15 11.64 -13.53 22.81
C THR A 15 12.22 -12.65 21.72
N ILE A 16 11.40 -11.80 21.12
CA ILE A 16 11.83 -10.85 20.09
C ILE A 16 11.72 -9.44 20.66
N LEU A 17 12.81 -8.68 20.63
CA LEU A 17 12.81 -7.28 21.06
C LEU A 17 12.61 -6.39 19.83
N GLY A 18 11.40 -5.83 19.68
CA GLY A 18 10.97 -5.00 18.56
C GLY A 18 9.85 -5.67 17.74
N GLY A 19 8.68 -5.02 17.65
CA GLY A 19 7.51 -5.44 16.86
C GLY A 19 7.48 -4.84 15.43
N GLY A 20 8.60 -4.25 14.98
CA GLY A 20 8.75 -3.72 13.63
C GLY A 20 8.69 -4.78 12.53
N VAL A 21 9.00 -4.39 11.29
CA VAL A 21 8.86 -5.24 10.09
C VAL A 21 9.60 -6.57 10.21
N LEU A 22 10.89 -6.54 10.58
CA LEU A 22 11.68 -7.78 10.74
C LEU A 22 11.31 -8.55 12.01
N GLY A 23 11.06 -7.85 13.12
CA GLY A 23 10.78 -8.50 14.40
C GLY A 23 9.50 -9.34 14.38
N ARG A 24 8.38 -8.81 13.86
CA ARG A 24 7.12 -9.56 13.72
C ARG A 24 7.27 -10.79 12.82
N ARG A 25 8.14 -10.72 11.82
CA ARG A 25 8.44 -11.85 10.95
C ARG A 25 9.21 -12.94 11.68
N ILE A 26 10.29 -12.57 12.37
CA ILE A 26 11.10 -13.54 13.11
C ILE A 26 10.19 -14.26 14.10
N ALA A 27 9.34 -13.51 14.81
CA ALA A 27 8.33 -14.08 15.69
C ALA A 27 7.40 -15.06 14.97
N CYS A 28 6.86 -14.68 13.81
CA CYS A 28 5.98 -15.52 13.02
C CYS A 28 6.65 -16.84 12.58
N ALA A 29 7.92 -16.82 12.19
CA ALA A 29 8.66 -18.03 11.78
C ALA A 29 8.80 -19.06 12.93
N TRP A 30 9.13 -18.59 14.14
CA TRP A 30 9.22 -19.44 15.32
C TRP A 30 7.85 -19.95 15.76
N ALA A 31 6.84 -19.08 15.82
CA ALA A 31 5.48 -19.44 16.23
C ALA A 31 4.80 -20.40 15.24
N ALA A 32 5.01 -20.19 13.94
CA ALA A 32 4.52 -21.07 12.88
C ALA A 32 5.03 -22.51 13.02
N SER A 33 6.14 -22.71 13.73
CA SER A 33 6.81 -23.99 13.94
C SER A 33 6.60 -24.57 15.34
N GLY A 34 5.64 -24.03 16.12
CA GLY A 34 5.21 -24.61 17.39
C GLY A 34 5.74 -23.91 18.66
N TYR A 35 6.58 -22.88 18.53
CA TYR A 35 7.16 -22.20 19.69
C TYR A 35 6.23 -21.14 20.29
N HIS A 36 6.26 -20.98 21.62
CA HIS A 36 5.67 -19.82 22.29
C HIS A 36 6.62 -18.63 22.15
N VAL A 37 6.14 -17.55 21.54
CA VAL A 37 6.91 -16.36 21.25
C VAL A 37 6.38 -15.16 22.01
N ILE A 38 7.27 -14.40 22.63
CA ILE A 38 6.95 -13.10 23.25
C ILE A 38 7.62 -11.99 22.46
N ILE A 39 6.83 -11.04 21.97
CA ILE A 39 7.33 -9.82 21.33
C ILE A 39 7.32 -8.71 22.37
N ARG A 40 8.44 -8.02 22.55
CA ARG A 40 8.51 -6.82 23.38
C ARG A 40 8.62 -5.58 22.51
N ASP A 41 7.70 -4.65 22.67
CA ASP A 41 7.76 -3.33 22.02
C ASP A 41 7.15 -2.26 22.94
N PRO A 42 7.80 -1.09 23.14
CA PRO A 42 7.21 -0.01 23.93
C PRO A 42 5.92 0.57 23.31
N SER A 43 5.74 0.50 21.98
CA SER A 43 4.52 1.00 21.32
C SER A 43 3.40 -0.04 21.36
N SER A 44 2.24 0.34 21.90
CA SER A 44 1.04 -0.50 21.90
C SER A 44 0.56 -0.83 20.49
N GLU A 45 0.66 0.12 19.56
CA GLU A 45 0.30 -0.06 18.15
C GLU A 45 1.17 -1.14 17.50
N GLN A 46 2.49 -1.10 17.74
CA GLN A 46 3.41 -2.09 17.19
C GLN A 46 3.21 -3.48 17.80
N ARG A 47 2.84 -3.55 19.09
CA ARG A 47 2.47 -4.83 19.74
C ARG A 47 1.24 -5.45 19.07
N ILE A 48 0.18 -4.67 18.88
CA ILE A 48 -1.07 -5.13 18.25
C ILE A 48 -0.80 -5.58 16.79
N ALA A 49 -0.11 -4.74 16.02
CA ALA A 49 0.21 -5.03 14.62
C ALA A 49 1.08 -6.28 14.46
N ALA A 50 2.05 -6.49 15.38
CA ALA A 50 2.92 -7.66 15.33
C ALA A 50 2.18 -8.97 15.65
N VAL A 51 1.30 -8.98 16.64
CA VAL A 51 0.46 -10.15 16.96
C VAL A 51 -0.49 -10.46 15.81
N HIS A 52 -1.18 -9.44 15.28
CA HIS A 52 -2.08 -9.61 14.14
C HIS A 52 -1.36 -10.16 12.89
N TYR A 53 -0.15 -9.66 12.61
CA TYR A 53 0.67 -10.18 11.52
C TYR A 53 0.96 -11.68 11.68
N CYS A 54 1.35 -12.11 12.89
CA CYS A 54 1.60 -13.51 13.18
C CYS A 54 0.35 -14.35 12.97
N ASP A 55 -0.79 -13.94 13.54
CA ASP A 55 -2.05 -14.69 13.46
C ASP A 55 -2.54 -14.91 12.01
N THR A 56 -2.28 -13.95 11.13
CA THR A 56 -2.72 -13.98 9.73
C THR A 56 -1.70 -14.59 8.77
N SER A 57 -0.41 -14.63 9.14
CA SER A 57 0.68 -14.96 8.21
C SER A 57 1.41 -16.27 8.52
N MET A 58 1.14 -16.97 9.63
CA MET A 58 1.85 -18.21 10.02
C MET A 58 1.88 -19.29 8.93
N SER A 59 0.82 -19.39 8.12
CA SER A 59 0.75 -20.34 6.99
C SER A 59 1.82 -20.10 5.93
N GLN A 60 2.33 -18.88 5.80
CA GLN A 60 3.40 -18.54 4.85
C GLN A 60 4.77 -19.03 5.34
N TYR A 61 4.94 -19.37 6.61
CA TYR A 61 6.22 -19.71 7.23
C TYR A 61 6.45 -21.20 7.42
N SER A 62 5.37 -21.96 7.64
CA SER A 62 5.45 -23.41 7.84
C SER A 62 4.10 -24.05 7.51
N ASP A 63 4.12 -25.25 6.96
CA ASP A 63 2.93 -26.09 6.71
C ASP A 63 2.55 -26.94 7.95
N SER A 64 3.23 -26.74 9.09
CA SER A 64 2.95 -27.48 10.33
C SER A 64 1.51 -27.26 10.81
N VAL A 65 0.87 -28.37 11.23
CA VAL A 65 -0.46 -28.36 11.85
C VAL A 65 -0.39 -27.90 13.32
N ALA A 66 0.74 -28.13 13.99
CA ALA A 66 0.98 -27.65 15.34
C ALA A 66 1.57 -26.24 15.28
N ARG A 67 0.76 -25.25 15.71
CA ARG A 67 1.16 -23.83 15.82
C ARG A 67 1.45 -23.51 17.28
N GLY A 68 2.44 -22.65 17.49
CA GLY A 68 2.72 -22.05 18.79
C GLY A 68 1.78 -20.89 19.07
N SER A 69 2.18 -19.99 19.97
CA SER A 69 1.43 -18.77 20.28
C SER A 69 2.32 -17.55 20.21
N VAL A 70 1.74 -16.40 19.91
CA VAL A 70 2.42 -15.10 19.99
C VAL A 70 1.70 -14.22 20.99
N GLN A 71 2.46 -13.67 21.93
CA GLN A 71 2.00 -12.61 22.83
C GLN A 71 2.90 -11.41 22.65
N ALA A 72 2.37 -10.21 22.86
CA ALA A 72 3.18 -9.00 22.92
C ALA A 72 3.04 -8.31 24.28
N VAL A 73 4.15 -7.83 24.82
CA VAL A 73 4.26 -7.20 26.16
C VAL A 73 5.09 -5.93 26.08
N GLU A 74 4.89 -5.03 27.03
CA GLU A 74 5.62 -3.76 27.10
C GLU A 74 6.94 -3.89 27.89
N GLU A 75 6.88 -4.61 29.00
CA GLU A 75 7.96 -4.69 29.98
C GLU A 75 9.00 -5.73 29.58
N LEU A 76 10.28 -5.34 29.67
CA LEU A 76 11.39 -6.24 29.32
C LEU A 76 11.46 -7.45 30.26
N SER A 77 11.25 -7.24 31.56
CA SER A 77 11.32 -8.31 32.56
C SER A 77 10.27 -9.39 32.34
N GLU A 78 9.05 -8.99 31.94
CA GLU A 78 7.99 -9.92 31.56
C GLU A 78 8.38 -10.69 30.29
N ALA A 79 8.93 -9.99 29.29
CA ALA A 79 9.27 -10.57 28.01
C ALA A 79 10.35 -11.67 28.10
N VAL A 80 11.30 -11.54 29.03
CA VAL A 80 12.47 -12.43 29.10
C VAL A 80 12.43 -13.44 30.24
N GLU A 81 11.40 -13.42 31.09
CA GLU A 81 11.30 -14.25 32.31
C GLU A 81 11.55 -15.75 32.02
N LYS A 82 10.98 -16.25 30.92
CA LYS A 82 11.08 -17.67 30.50
C LYS A 82 11.88 -17.86 29.21
N ALA A 83 12.57 -16.84 28.74
CA ALA A 83 13.24 -16.87 27.44
C ALA A 83 14.42 -17.86 27.45
N TRP A 84 14.46 -18.79 26.51
CA TRP A 84 15.68 -19.57 26.21
C TRP A 84 16.51 -18.90 25.09
N LEU A 85 15.85 -18.13 24.22
CA LEU A 85 16.43 -17.36 23.14
C LEU A 85 15.82 -15.97 23.12
N VAL A 86 16.65 -14.93 23.07
CA VAL A 86 16.25 -13.54 22.84
C VAL A 86 16.87 -13.06 21.53
N ILE A 87 16.09 -12.46 20.64
CA ILE A 87 16.57 -11.87 19.39
C ILE A 87 16.23 -10.38 19.39
N GLU A 88 17.26 -9.56 19.44
CA GLU A 88 17.17 -8.11 19.37
C GLU A 88 16.98 -7.65 17.92
N ALA A 89 15.88 -6.92 17.67
CA ALA A 89 15.51 -6.32 16.39
C ALA A 89 14.97 -4.89 16.58
N VAL A 90 15.60 -4.13 17.49
CA VAL A 90 15.32 -2.71 17.77
C VAL A 90 16.00 -1.81 16.73
N PRO A 91 15.67 -0.50 16.66
CA PRO A 91 16.26 0.42 15.69
C PRO A 91 17.79 0.39 15.65
N GLU A 92 18.37 0.63 14.47
CA GLU A 92 19.80 0.49 14.17
C GLU A 92 20.65 1.62 14.76
N LYS A 93 20.60 1.79 16.09
CA LYS A 93 21.36 2.77 16.88
C LYS A 93 22.23 2.04 17.89
N LEU A 94 23.55 2.14 17.77
CA LEU A 94 24.50 1.40 18.60
C LEU A 94 24.29 1.63 20.11
N SER A 95 24.08 2.88 20.54
CA SER A 95 23.84 3.21 21.95
C SER A 95 22.60 2.52 22.52
N LEU A 96 21.53 2.42 21.73
CA LEU A 96 20.31 1.73 22.13
C LEU A 96 20.57 0.22 22.28
N LYS A 97 21.32 -0.38 21.35
CA LYS A 97 21.67 -1.81 21.40
C LYS A 97 22.55 -2.12 22.61
N ILE A 98 23.58 -1.31 22.89
CA ILE A 98 24.41 -1.43 24.10
C ILE A 98 23.53 -1.41 25.36
N SER A 99 22.64 -0.42 25.48
CA SER A 99 21.73 -0.35 26.64
C SER A 99 20.81 -1.55 26.76
N THR A 100 20.32 -2.08 25.63
CA THR A 100 19.46 -3.26 25.57
C THR A 100 20.19 -4.50 26.07
N PHE A 101 21.42 -4.75 25.62
CA PHE A 101 22.21 -5.90 26.08
C PHE A 101 22.64 -5.78 27.55
N ALA A 102 22.90 -4.57 28.04
CA ALA A 102 23.14 -4.32 29.47
C ALA A 102 21.91 -4.65 30.33
N ASP A 103 20.70 -4.42 29.84
CA ASP A 103 19.49 -4.83 30.54
C ASP A 103 19.22 -6.33 30.42
N LEU A 104 19.50 -6.94 29.27
CA LEU A 104 19.42 -8.39 29.09
C LEU A 104 20.34 -9.16 30.04
N GLU A 105 21.55 -8.64 30.32
CA GLU A 105 22.44 -9.23 31.33
C GLU A 105 21.77 -9.34 32.71
N LYS A 106 20.95 -8.34 33.08
CA LYS A 106 20.30 -8.27 34.40
C LYS A 106 19.05 -9.14 34.51
N PHE A 107 18.25 -9.20 33.44
CA PHE A 107 16.90 -9.77 33.49
C PHE A 107 16.80 -11.21 32.97
N THR A 108 17.79 -11.71 32.22
CA THR A 108 17.74 -13.04 31.60
C THR A 108 18.37 -14.11 32.48
N ALA A 109 17.88 -15.35 32.37
CA ALA A 109 18.50 -16.51 33.03
C ALA A 109 19.93 -16.74 32.51
N HIS A 110 20.80 -17.37 33.31
CA HIS A 110 22.22 -17.56 32.99
C HIS A 110 22.48 -18.38 31.71
N ASP A 111 21.52 -19.20 31.27
CA ASP A 111 21.60 -20.04 30.08
C ASP A 111 20.90 -19.45 28.83
N THR A 112 20.21 -18.31 28.95
CA THR A 112 19.49 -17.69 27.83
C THR A 112 20.47 -17.22 26.75
N ILE A 113 20.26 -17.67 25.51
CA ILE A 113 21.05 -17.22 24.35
C ILE A 113 20.54 -15.85 23.89
N LEU A 114 21.45 -14.91 23.64
CA LEU A 114 21.14 -13.52 23.34
C LEU A 114 21.68 -13.15 21.97
N CYS A 115 20.78 -12.85 21.03
CA CYS A 115 21.12 -12.61 19.64
C CYS A 115 20.81 -11.17 19.24
N THR A 116 21.58 -10.61 18.31
CA THR A 116 21.19 -9.38 17.58
C THR A 116 20.95 -9.68 16.10
N ASN A 117 19.90 -9.10 15.53
CA ASN A 117 19.60 -9.16 14.11
C ASN A 117 20.38 -8.11 13.27
N SER A 118 21.24 -7.30 13.91
CA SER A 118 21.99 -6.25 13.21
C SER A 118 22.89 -6.82 12.11
N SER A 119 22.81 -6.22 10.92
CA SER A 119 23.70 -6.46 9.78
C SER A 119 24.89 -5.51 9.74
N SER A 120 24.79 -4.39 10.46
CA SER A 120 25.78 -3.30 10.42
C SER A 120 26.81 -3.41 11.53
N TYR A 121 26.38 -3.79 12.74
CA TYR A 121 27.22 -3.82 13.93
C TYR A 121 27.54 -5.25 14.33
N LYS A 122 28.81 -5.52 14.64
CA LYS A 122 29.25 -6.78 15.23
C LYS A 122 28.77 -6.80 16.68
N SER A 123 28.30 -7.96 17.13
CA SER A 123 27.82 -8.13 18.52
C SER A 123 28.87 -7.73 19.56
N ARG A 124 30.18 -7.88 19.29
CA ARG A 124 31.26 -7.40 20.17
C ARG A 124 31.13 -5.91 20.53
N GLU A 125 30.62 -5.10 19.62
CA GLU A 125 30.47 -3.63 19.78
C GLU A 125 29.32 -3.29 20.74
N MET A 126 28.43 -4.25 21.01
CA MET A 126 27.28 -4.08 21.90
C MET A 126 27.56 -4.57 23.33
N VAL A 127 28.63 -5.35 23.52
CA VAL A 127 28.82 -6.16 24.73
C VAL A 127 30.11 -5.87 25.49
N GLU A 128 30.91 -4.88 25.05
CA GLU A 128 32.25 -4.61 25.59
C GLU A 128 32.27 -4.51 27.13
N ASP A 129 31.27 -3.85 27.72
CA ASP A 129 31.14 -3.63 29.17
C ASP A 129 30.48 -4.79 29.95
N LEU A 130 30.06 -5.87 29.28
CA LEU A 130 29.37 -7.01 29.92
C LEU A 130 30.34 -8.04 30.52
N GLN A 131 29.81 -8.87 31.41
CA GLN A 131 30.56 -9.97 32.02
C GLN A 131 30.94 -11.02 30.97
N LEU A 132 32.11 -11.64 31.14
CA LEU A 132 32.58 -12.69 30.21
C LEU A 132 31.59 -13.86 30.10
N SER A 133 30.95 -14.26 31.21
CA SER A 133 29.89 -15.28 31.21
C SER A 133 28.68 -14.89 30.36
N THR A 134 28.39 -13.60 30.25
CA THR A 134 27.31 -13.06 29.41
C THR A 134 27.74 -12.96 27.95
N LYS A 135 29.00 -12.59 27.66
CA LYS A 135 29.55 -12.56 26.30
C LYS A 135 29.52 -13.95 25.65
N GLN A 136 29.82 -14.99 26.44
CA GLN A 136 29.80 -16.39 25.97
C GLN A 136 28.46 -16.89 25.40
N ARG A 137 27.35 -16.20 25.65
CA ARG A 137 26.02 -16.55 25.13
C ARG A 137 25.47 -15.52 24.14
N ILE A 138 26.30 -14.60 23.65
CA ILE A 138 25.91 -13.56 22.70
C ILE A 138 26.48 -13.85 21.30
N LEU A 139 25.68 -13.58 20.27
CA LEU A 139 26.07 -13.67 18.86
C LEU A 139 25.21 -12.78 17.95
N ASN A 140 25.65 -12.55 16.71
CA ASN A 140 24.75 -12.08 15.66
C ASN A 140 23.93 -13.25 15.11
N MET A 141 22.66 -13.01 14.85
CA MET A 141 21.70 -13.92 14.23
C MET A 141 20.87 -13.14 13.23
N HIS A 142 21.40 -13.00 12.01
CA HIS A 142 20.90 -12.07 11.02
C HIS A 142 19.92 -12.73 10.04
N TYR A 143 18.71 -12.18 9.96
CA TYR A 143 17.61 -12.60 9.10
C TYR A 143 17.41 -11.62 7.93
N TYR A 144 17.02 -12.13 6.75
CA TYR A 144 16.97 -11.36 5.49
C TYR A 144 15.55 -11.11 4.96
N MET A 145 15.23 -9.94 4.40
CA MET A 145 13.98 -9.70 3.63
C MET A 145 14.04 -10.34 2.22
N PRO A 146 12.90 -10.71 1.59
CA PRO A 146 11.49 -10.66 2.02
C PRO A 146 11.05 -11.91 2.82
N PRO A 147 9.75 -12.09 3.20
CA PRO A 147 9.24 -13.24 3.97
C PRO A 147 9.60 -14.65 3.48
N ASP A 148 9.74 -14.82 2.17
CA ASP A 148 10.13 -16.05 1.50
C ASP A 148 11.63 -16.38 1.66
N ASN A 149 12.44 -15.40 2.06
CA ASN A 149 13.85 -15.63 2.34
C ASN A 149 14.04 -16.33 3.69
N ARG A 150 14.43 -17.60 3.62
CA ARG A 150 14.68 -18.47 4.77
C ARG A 150 16.12 -18.42 5.28
N VAL A 151 17.01 -17.63 4.68
CA VAL A 151 18.42 -17.56 5.09
C VAL A 151 18.56 -16.87 6.45
N VAL A 152 19.38 -17.47 7.32
CA VAL A 152 19.82 -16.88 8.60
C VAL A 152 21.32 -17.02 8.72
N GLU A 153 22.02 -15.96 9.09
CA GLU A 153 23.46 -16.00 9.35
C GLU A 153 23.77 -15.90 10.83
N LEU A 154 24.59 -16.83 11.33
CA LEU A 154 25.11 -16.82 12.70
C LEU A 154 26.57 -16.36 12.68
N MET A 155 26.94 -15.44 13.57
CA MET A 155 28.33 -14.97 13.67
C MET A 155 28.73 -14.74 15.13
N THR A 156 29.89 -15.26 15.49
CA THR A 156 30.48 -15.07 16.83
C THR A 156 30.86 -13.62 17.11
N ASP A 157 30.83 -13.22 18.38
CA ASP A 157 31.42 -11.98 18.89
C ASP A 157 32.92 -12.13 19.27
N GLY A 158 33.48 -13.33 19.11
CA GLY A 158 34.84 -13.70 19.53
C GLY A 158 34.91 -14.45 20.86
N ASP A 159 33.92 -14.27 21.74
CA ASP A 159 33.79 -14.93 23.05
C ASP A 159 32.65 -15.97 23.08
N THR A 160 31.74 -15.96 22.08
CA THR A 160 30.60 -16.88 21.95
C THR A 160 31.03 -18.33 22.13
N HIS A 161 30.34 -19.05 23.00
CA HIS A 161 30.61 -20.45 23.27
C HIS A 161 30.34 -21.32 22.03
N GLU A 162 31.32 -22.15 21.63
CA GLU A 162 31.30 -22.90 20.37
C GLU A 162 30.08 -23.83 20.22
N ASN A 163 29.60 -24.42 21.31
CA ASN A 163 28.44 -25.31 21.30
C ASN A 163 27.10 -24.63 20.95
N ILE A 164 27.02 -23.29 21.00
CA ILE A 164 25.80 -22.55 20.63
C ILE A 164 25.50 -22.68 19.13
N PHE A 165 26.54 -22.69 18.29
CA PHE A 165 26.36 -22.75 16.84
C PHE A 165 25.66 -24.02 16.35
N PRO A 166 26.15 -25.25 16.66
CA PRO A 166 25.45 -26.47 16.24
C PRO A 166 24.05 -26.55 16.84
N PHE A 167 23.85 -26.10 18.08
CA PHE A 167 22.53 -26.06 18.72
C PHE A 167 21.56 -25.13 17.97
N LEU A 168 21.95 -23.90 17.65
CA LEU A 168 21.09 -22.97 16.92
C LEU A 168 20.89 -23.37 15.46
N VAL A 169 21.87 -24.01 14.82
CA VAL A 169 21.72 -24.59 13.48
C VAL A 169 20.60 -25.63 13.49
N GLU A 170 20.65 -26.59 14.42
CA GLU A 170 19.60 -27.60 14.59
C GLU A 170 18.22 -26.95 14.83
N LYS A 171 18.13 -25.99 15.75
CA LYS A 171 16.87 -25.29 16.04
C LYS A 171 16.33 -24.46 14.89
N LEU A 172 17.19 -23.84 14.09
CA LEU A 172 16.79 -23.09 12.90
C LEU A 172 16.27 -24.01 11.79
N GLU A 173 16.91 -25.16 11.59
CA GLU A 173 16.45 -26.17 10.63
C GLU A 173 15.09 -26.78 11.02
N GLU A 174 14.86 -26.99 12.33
CA GLU A 174 13.55 -27.41 12.86
C GLU A 174 12.43 -26.43 12.45
N VAL A 175 12.71 -25.13 12.54
CA VAL A 175 11.76 -24.05 12.16
C VAL A 175 11.82 -23.65 10.68
N LYS A 176 12.38 -24.52 9.83
CA LYS A 176 12.43 -24.37 8.35
C LYS A 176 13.22 -23.16 7.86
N MET A 177 14.13 -22.66 8.69
CA MET A 177 15.13 -21.67 8.29
C MET A 177 16.39 -22.37 7.80
N HIS A 178 17.20 -21.65 7.02
CA HIS A 178 18.44 -22.13 6.41
C HIS A 178 19.63 -21.39 7.06
N PRO A 179 20.22 -21.97 8.14
CA PRO A 179 21.29 -21.33 8.88
C PRO A 179 22.66 -21.46 8.20
N TYR A 180 23.47 -20.41 8.27
CA TYR A 180 24.87 -20.41 7.82
C TYR A 180 25.77 -19.72 8.84
N VAL A 181 26.93 -20.32 9.13
CA VAL A 181 27.80 -19.88 10.24
C VAL A 181 29.05 -19.16 9.73
N ALA A 182 29.17 -17.88 10.06
CA ALA A 182 30.40 -17.11 9.99
C ALA A 182 31.27 -17.46 11.20
N ARG A 183 32.24 -18.36 10.98
CA ARG A 183 33.13 -18.91 12.04
C ARG A 183 34.07 -17.88 12.67
N LYS A 184 34.14 -16.68 12.10
CA LYS A 184 34.90 -15.54 12.59
C LYS A 184 34.08 -14.29 12.35
N GLU A 185 34.38 -13.26 13.12
CA GLU A 185 33.83 -11.93 12.86
C GLU A 185 34.13 -11.47 11.44
N SER A 186 33.09 -10.96 10.79
CA SER A 186 33.14 -10.50 9.40
C SER A 186 32.16 -9.35 9.22
N THR A 187 32.66 -8.19 8.82
CA THR A 187 31.79 -7.05 8.49
C THR A 187 30.95 -7.43 7.26
N GLY A 188 29.63 -7.33 7.38
CA GLY A 188 28.70 -7.84 6.37
C GLY A 188 28.58 -9.38 6.36
N LEU A 189 28.90 -10.04 7.48
CA LEU A 189 28.73 -11.50 7.66
C LEU A 189 29.36 -12.30 6.51
N ILE A 190 28.65 -13.27 5.93
CA ILE A 190 29.08 -14.06 4.76
C ILE A 190 28.53 -13.44 3.49
N PHE A 191 27.20 -13.32 3.40
CA PHE A 191 26.51 -12.93 2.16
C PHE A 191 26.78 -11.48 1.78
N ASN A 192 26.60 -10.50 2.70
CA ASN A 192 26.84 -9.09 2.35
C ASN A 192 28.31 -8.84 2.00
N ARG A 193 29.25 -9.60 2.59
CA ARG A 193 30.67 -9.57 2.20
C ARG A 193 30.93 -10.12 0.81
N LEU A 194 30.30 -11.25 0.44
CA LEU A 194 30.39 -11.80 -0.92
C LEU A 194 29.76 -10.83 -1.93
N TRP A 195 28.59 -10.29 -1.57
CA TRP A 195 27.86 -9.32 -2.36
C TRP A 195 28.67 -8.03 -2.59
N ALA A 196 29.36 -7.52 -1.57
CA ALA A 196 30.28 -6.40 -1.71
C ALA A 196 31.40 -6.68 -2.73
N ALA A 197 31.94 -7.90 -2.79
CA ALA A 197 32.95 -8.24 -3.79
C ALA A 197 32.36 -8.28 -5.22
N ILE A 198 31.18 -8.87 -5.40
CA ILE A 198 30.49 -8.92 -6.70
C ILE A 198 30.17 -7.50 -7.19
N LYS A 199 29.58 -6.67 -6.33
CA LYS A 199 29.26 -5.27 -6.65
C LYS A 199 30.51 -4.49 -7.04
N ARG A 200 31.56 -4.56 -6.21
CA ARG A 200 32.81 -3.83 -6.44
C ARG A 200 33.40 -4.16 -7.81
N GLU A 201 33.44 -5.45 -8.17
CA GLU A 201 33.97 -5.88 -9.46
C GLU A 201 33.07 -5.44 -10.62
N ALA A 202 31.75 -5.58 -10.46
CA ALA A 202 30.79 -5.15 -11.47
C ALA A 202 30.94 -3.65 -11.78
N LEU A 203 31.05 -2.81 -10.74
CA LEU A 203 31.29 -1.38 -10.89
C LEU A 203 32.66 -1.05 -11.48
N THR A 204 33.69 -1.85 -11.18
CA THR A 204 35.04 -1.65 -11.75
C THR A 204 35.04 -1.92 -13.25
N ILE A 205 34.40 -3.00 -13.70
CA ILE A 205 34.23 -3.32 -15.12
C ILE A 205 33.51 -2.19 -15.87
N LEU A 206 32.46 -1.62 -15.26
CA LEU A 206 31.75 -0.48 -15.82
C LEU A 206 32.59 0.80 -15.83
N ALA A 207 33.34 1.08 -14.77
CA ALA A 207 34.22 2.25 -14.67
C ALA A 207 35.41 2.20 -15.64
N GLU A 208 35.81 1.00 -16.08
CA GLU A 208 36.84 0.77 -17.09
C GLU A 208 36.27 0.73 -18.52
N ASP A 209 34.99 1.06 -18.71
CA ASP A 209 34.27 1.07 -20.00
C ASP A 209 34.34 -0.28 -20.75
N VAL A 210 34.48 -1.39 -20.04
CA VAL A 210 34.62 -2.73 -20.66
C VAL A 210 33.31 -3.21 -21.29
N SER A 211 32.15 -2.83 -20.72
CA SER A 211 30.81 -3.16 -21.22
C SER A 211 29.75 -2.21 -20.60
N THR A 212 28.49 -2.32 -21.00
CA THR A 212 27.39 -1.49 -20.46
C THR A 212 26.63 -2.20 -19.33
N PRO A 213 25.93 -1.45 -18.45
CA PRO A 213 25.10 -2.01 -17.39
C PRO A 213 24.09 -3.06 -17.90
N GLU A 214 23.46 -2.83 -19.05
CA GLU A 214 22.45 -3.72 -19.64
C GLU A 214 23.05 -5.03 -20.17
N GLU A 215 24.22 -4.96 -20.79
CA GLU A 215 24.94 -6.14 -21.28
C GLU A 215 25.42 -7.02 -20.13
N MET A 216 26.00 -6.40 -19.09
CA MET A 216 26.45 -7.12 -17.89
C MET A 216 25.28 -7.80 -17.16
N GLU A 217 24.15 -7.11 -17.04
CA GLU A 217 22.94 -7.65 -16.43
C GLU A 217 22.40 -8.85 -17.20
N LYS A 218 22.28 -8.75 -18.54
CA LYS A 218 21.83 -9.85 -19.41
C LYS A 218 22.79 -11.04 -19.36
N LEU A 219 24.10 -10.79 -19.49
CA LEU A 219 25.13 -11.82 -19.41
C LEU A 219 25.03 -12.60 -18.11
N TRP A 220 24.88 -11.91 -16.97
CA TRP A 220 24.73 -12.55 -15.68
C TRP A 220 23.48 -13.44 -15.62
N MET A 221 22.33 -12.95 -16.10
CA MET A 221 21.09 -13.74 -16.10
C MET A 221 21.18 -14.98 -17.01
N GLU A 222 21.84 -14.88 -18.17
CA GLU A 222 22.03 -16.02 -19.09
C GLU A 222 22.97 -17.08 -18.49
N MET A 223 24.09 -16.67 -17.88
CA MET A 223 25.09 -17.57 -17.33
C MET A 223 24.62 -18.35 -16.10
N TRP A 224 23.77 -17.75 -15.25
CA TRP A 224 23.26 -18.36 -14.02
C TRP A 224 21.77 -18.69 -14.11
N SER A 225 21.40 -19.44 -15.16
CA SER A 225 20.04 -19.84 -15.52
C SER A 225 19.16 -20.13 -14.28
N GLY A 226 18.19 -19.28 -14.00
CA GLY A 226 17.27 -19.39 -12.85
C GLY A 226 17.20 -18.16 -11.94
N ARG A 227 18.13 -17.19 -12.06
CA ARG A 227 17.99 -15.90 -11.37
C ARG A 227 17.18 -14.90 -12.19
N LYS A 228 16.22 -14.25 -11.55
CA LYS A 228 15.36 -13.20 -12.16
C LYS A 228 16.02 -11.82 -12.21
N VAL A 229 17.13 -11.63 -11.49
CA VAL A 229 17.80 -10.34 -11.27
C VAL A 229 19.31 -10.58 -11.16
N GLY A 230 20.09 -9.76 -11.83
CA GLY A 230 21.55 -9.70 -11.79
C GLY A 230 22.08 -8.57 -10.89
N PRO A 231 23.41 -8.39 -10.85
CA PRO A 231 24.05 -7.54 -9.87
C PRO A 231 23.77 -6.04 -10.09
N ILE A 232 23.54 -5.62 -11.33
CA ILE A 232 23.29 -4.21 -11.64
C ILE A 232 21.90 -3.84 -11.15
N ALA A 233 20.89 -4.63 -11.50
CA ALA A 233 19.52 -4.39 -11.06
C ALA A 233 19.37 -4.52 -9.52
N MET A 234 20.16 -5.38 -8.86
CA MET A 234 20.21 -5.41 -7.39
C MET A 234 20.77 -4.13 -6.78
N MET A 235 21.80 -3.51 -7.38
CA MET A 235 22.32 -2.22 -6.91
C MET A 235 21.30 -1.10 -7.11
N ASP A 236 20.64 -1.07 -8.27
CA ASP A 236 19.58 -0.10 -8.55
C ASP A 236 18.40 -0.27 -7.58
N ALA A 237 18.03 -1.51 -7.23
CA ALA A 237 16.97 -1.78 -6.26
C ALA A 237 17.30 -1.31 -4.84
N VAL A 238 18.57 -1.39 -4.41
CA VAL A 238 19.04 -0.86 -3.11
C VAL A 238 19.14 0.67 -3.14
N GLY A 239 19.44 1.23 -4.30
CA GLY A 239 19.68 2.64 -4.53
C GLY A 239 21.16 3.01 -4.51
N LEU A 240 21.60 3.74 -5.53
CA LEU A 240 23.04 3.95 -5.79
C LEU A 240 23.74 4.79 -4.73
N ASP A 241 23.04 5.73 -4.09
CA ASP A 241 23.51 6.50 -2.93
C ASP A 241 23.74 5.60 -1.71
N THR A 242 22.80 4.70 -1.40
CA THR A 242 22.95 3.71 -0.33
C THR A 242 24.11 2.77 -0.62
N VAL A 243 24.23 2.30 -1.87
CA VAL A 243 25.36 1.46 -2.31
C VAL A 243 26.68 2.21 -2.14
N SER A 244 26.76 3.46 -2.58
CA SER A 244 27.94 4.32 -2.44
C SER A 244 28.34 4.50 -0.97
N PHE A 245 27.38 4.78 -0.08
CA PHE A 245 27.62 4.92 1.35
C PHE A 245 28.22 3.64 1.97
N ILE A 246 27.68 2.47 1.62
CA ILE A 246 28.17 1.17 2.10
C ILE A 246 29.58 0.89 1.58
N GLU A 247 29.85 1.14 0.29
CA GLU A 247 31.18 0.91 -0.27
C GLU A 247 32.23 1.86 0.31
N GLN A 248 31.87 3.12 0.60
CA GLN A 248 32.76 4.07 1.32
C GLN A 248 33.17 3.54 2.69
N HIS A 249 32.23 2.92 3.43
CA HIS A 249 32.55 2.28 4.70
C HIS A 249 33.53 1.11 4.52
N TYR A 250 33.31 0.24 3.52
CA TYR A 250 34.23 -0.86 3.24
C TYR A 250 35.61 -0.40 2.78
N ILE A 251 35.70 0.70 2.02
CA ILE A 251 36.97 1.33 1.65
C ILE A 251 37.72 1.78 2.90
N ALA A 252 37.06 2.49 3.81
CA ALA A 252 37.67 2.97 5.04
C ALA A 252 38.13 1.83 5.95
N GLU A 253 37.32 0.78 6.09
CA GLU A 253 37.63 -0.35 6.97
C GLU A 253 38.71 -1.29 6.39
N ARG A 254 38.74 -1.49 5.06
CA ARG A 254 39.54 -2.55 4.41
C ARG A 254 40.62 -2.06 3.46
N GLY A 255 40.70 -0.75 3.21
CA GLY A 255 41.67 -0.17 2.25
C GLY A 255 41.39 -0.56 0.80
N LEU A 256 40.12 -0.64 0.40
CA LEU A 256 39.73 -0.99 -0.98
C LEU A 256 39.89 0.19 -1.95
N PRO A 257 40.02 -0.06 -3.27
CA PRO A 257 40.06 1.01 -4.28
C PRO A 257 38.79 1.86 -4.30
N ARG A 258 38.95 3.15 -4.63
CA ARG A 258 37.83 4.11 -4.72
C ARG A 258 37.10 4.11 -6.05
N THR A 259 37.69 3.55 -7.11
CA THR A 259 37.15 3.53 -8.48
C THR A 259 35.63 3.24 -8.56
N PRO A 260 35.09 2.24 -7.84
CA PRO A 260 33.65 1.94 -7.87
C PRO A 260 32.75 3.06 -7.32
N VAL A 261 33.19 3.71 -6.23
CA VAL A 261 32.45 4.80 -5.58
C VAL A 261 32.53 6.06 -6.42
N ASP A 262 33.71 6.36 -6.96
CA ASP A 262 33.91 7.54 -7.79
C ASP A 262 33.09 7.43 -9.10
N PHE A 263 32.99 6.23 -9.70
CA PHE A 263 32.08 5.96 -10.82
C PHE A 263 30.60 6.15 -10.46
N LEU A 264 30.15 5.59 -9.34
CA LEU A 264 28.76 5.77 -8.89
C LEU A 264 28.42 7.24 -8.61
N GLN A 265 29.39 8.03 -8.15
CA GLN A 265 29.19 9.44 -7.84
C GLN A 265 28.69 10.23 -9.07
N GLU A 266 29.16 9.89 -10.27
CA GLU A 266 28.71 10.53 -11.51
C GLU A 266 27.21 10.32 -11.77
N PHE A 267 26.69 9.13 -11.46
CA PHE A 267 25.26 8.80 -11.59
C PHE A 267 24.44 9.47 -10.49
N ILE A 268 24.95 9.47 -9.26
CA ILE A 268 24.30 10.12 -8.10
C ILE A 268 24.17 11.63 -8.34
N ASP A 269 25.21 12.30 -8.83
CA ASP A 269 25.22 13.74 -9.14
C ASP A 269 24.22 14.10 -10.24
N GLN A 270 23.95 13.17 -11.16
CA GLN A 270 22.90 13.30 -12.19
C GLN A 270 21.49 13.05 -11.65
N GLY A 271 21.36 12.62 -10.39
CA GLY A 271 20.11 12.22 -9.74
C GLY A 271 19.62 10.83 -10.16
N LYS A 272 20.49 9.97 -10.70
CA LYS A 272 20.18 8.57 -11.00
C LYS A 272 20.48 7.73 -9.76
N LEU A 273 19.45 7.49 -8.96
CA LEU A 273 19.59 6.82 -7.66
C LEU A 273 19.13 5.36 -7.68
N GLY A 274 18.94 4.76 -8.86
CA GLY A 274 18.36 3.43 -8.99
C GLY A 274 16.83 3.46 -9.05
N THR A 275 16.18 2.40 -8.62
CA THR A 275 14.72 2.19 -8.72
C THR A 275 13.91 3.28 -8.02
N LYS A 276 14.47 3.94 -6.99
CA LYS A 276 13.83 5.06 -6.29
C LYS A 276 13.90 6.40 -7.03
N SER A 277 14.64 6.48 -8.15
CA SER A 277 14.72 7.68 -8.98
C SER A 277 13.97 7.51 -10.28
N SER A 278 13.18 8.52 -10.65
CA SER A 278 12.55 8.61 -11.97
C SER A 278 13.55 8.66 -13.13
N LYS A 279 14.82 8.96 -12.84
CA LYS A 279 15.92 8.95 -13.81
C LYS A 279 16.61 7.57 -13.94
N GLY A 280 16.15 6.56 -13.19
CA GLY A 280 16.76 5.23 -13.12
C GLY A 280 18.04 5.22 -12.29
N GLY A 281 18.91 4.25 -12.57
CA GLY A 281 20.22 4.10 -11.94
C GLY A 281 21.29 3.80 -12.97
N LEU A 282 22.00 2.69 -12.77
CA LEU A 282 22.91 2.13 -13.76
C LEU A 282 22.12 1.61 -14.96
N LEU A 283 20.92 1.06 -14.73
CA LEU A 283 19.98 0.71 -15.79
C LEU A 283 19.05 1.91 -16.07
N PRO A 284 18.55 2.04 -17.32
CA PRO A 284 17.57 3.05 -17.67
C PRO A 284 16.31 2.88 -16.81
N PRO A 285 15.56 3.97 -16.56
CA PRO A 285 14.32 3.89 -15.81
C PRO A 285 13.36 2.92 -16.50
N THR A 286 13.18 1.76 -15.88
CA THR A 286 12.10 0.85 -16.19
C THR A 286 10.86 1.37 -15.47
N HIS A 287 9.97 2.08 -16.17
CA HIS A 287 8.73 2.53 -15.52
C HIS A 287 7.73 1.37 -15.36
N PRO A 288 6.98 1.27 -14.23
CA PRO A 288 7.12 1.99 -12.97
C PRO A 288 7.38 1.08 -11.75
N ILE A 289 8.24 1.59 -10.85
CA ILE A 289 8.05 1.67 -9.39
C ILE A 289 7.69 0.33 -8.68
N LYS A 290 8.69 -0.30 -8.03
CA LYS A 290 8.41 -0.99 -6.75
C LYS A 290 8.30 0.12 -5.71
N SER A 291 7.08 0.52 -5.42
CA SER A 291 6.78 1.38 -4.29
C SER A 291 7.10 0.60 -3.01
N GLU A 292 7.77 1.24 -2.06
CA GLU A 292 7.88 0.74 -0.68
C GLU A 292 6.53 0.74 0.07
N ASP A 293 5.42 0.92 -0.64
CA ASP A 293 4.05 0.70 -0.20
C ASP A 293 3.34 -0.12 -1.29
N ASP A 294 2.82 -1.31 -1.00
CA ASP A 294 2.00 -2.05 -1.97
C ASP A 294 0.77 -1.17 -2.27
N THR A 295 0.63 -0.69 -3.51
CA THR A 295 -0.59 0.06 -3.87
C THR A 295 -1.69 -0.94 -4.16
N LEU A 296 -2.63 -1.07 -3.24
CA LEU A 296 -3.81 -1.89 -3.44
C LEU A 296 -4.87 -1.08 -4.18
N LEU A 297 -5.44 -1.68 -5.22
CA LEU A 297 -6.58 -1.14 -5.95
C LEU A 297 -7.84 -1.82 -5.44
N TYR A 298 -8.82 -1.05 -5.01
CA TYR A 298 -10.14 -1.54 -4.65
C TYR A 298 -11.14 -1.06 -5.69
N PHE A 299 -11.92 -1.97 -6.25
CA PHE A 299 -12.95 -1.59 -7.20
C PHE A 299 -14.14 -2.52 -7.15
N LEU A 300 -15.25 -2.04 -7.68
CA LEU A 300 -16.54 -2.69 -7.54
C LEU A 300 -16.90 -3.44 -8.81
N ASP A 301 -17.46 -4.64 -8.66
CA ASP A 301 -18.26 -5.29 -9.69
C ASP A 301 -19.72 -5.15 -9.29
N ILE A 302 -20.52 -4.54 -10.16
CA ILE A 302 -21.94 -4.28 -9.91
C ILE A 302 -22.73 -5.59 -9.79
N GLY A 303 -22.26 -6.67 -10.44
CA GLY A 303 -22.96 -7.96 -10.48
C GLY A 303 -23.88 -8.15 -11.69
N LEU A 304 -23.86 -7.22 -12.65
CA LEU A 304 -24.68 -7.28 -13.87
C LEU A 304 -24.36 -8.47 -14.78
N SER A 305 -23.22 -9.13 -14.56
CA SER A 305 -22.78 -10.31 -15.31
C SER A 305 -23.20 -11.64 -14.66
N ALA A 306 -24.08 -11.63 -13.64
CA ALA A 306 -24.53 -12.87 -13.00
C ALA A 306 -25.29 -13.77 -13.98
N ASN A 307 -25.18 -15.10 -13.79
CA ASN A 307 -25.80 -16.05 -14.71
C ASN A 307 -27.34 -16.10 -14.60
N ASP A 308 -27.89 -15.78 -13.42
CA ASP A 308 -29.34 -15.66 -13.21
C ASP A 308 -29.73 -14.20 -12.99
N SER A 309 -30.69 -13.73 -13.77
CA SER A 309 -31.29 -12.39 -13.66
C SER A 309 -31.86 -12.06 -12.28
N LYS A 310 -32.23 -13.07 -11.47
CA LYS A 310 -32.71 -12.87 -10.10
C LYS A 310 -31.59 -12.41 -9.16
N ASP A 311 -30.35 -12.75 -9.47
CA ASP A 311 -29.20 -12.47 -8.63
C ASP A 311 -28.54 -11.12 -9.00
N PHE A 312 -28.98 -10.45 -10.07
CA PHE A 312 -28.40 -9.17 -10.54
C PHE A 312 -28.27 -8.12 -9.44
N PHE A 313 -29.28 -8.05 -8.56
CA PHE A 313 -29.31 -7.05 -7.50
C PHE A 313 -28.51 -7.46 -6.25
N SER A 314 -27.98 -8.68 -6.19
CA SER A 314 -27.27 -9.21 -5.03
C SER A 314 -25.92 -9.84 -5.36
N ALA A 315 -25.53 -9.95 -6.63
CA ALA A 315 -24.29 -10.59 -7.06
C ALA A 315 -23.07 -9.65 -7.10
N GLY A 316 -23.21 -8.43 -6.59
CA GLY A 316 -22.13 -7.45 -6.57
C GLY A 316 -20.95 -7.89 -5.71
N ARG A 317 -19.77 -7.35 -6.00
CA ARG A 317 -18.52 -7.70 -5.30
C ARG A 317 -17.66 -6.47 -5.09
N ILE A 318 -16.89 -6.50 -4.01
CA ILE A 318 -15.73 -5.63 -3.84
C ILE A 318 -14.50 -6.47 -4.17
N LEU A 319 -13.72 -6.02 -5.15
CA LEU A 319 -12.51 -6.68 -5.62
C LEU A 319 -11.30 -5.89 -5.12
N VAL A 320 -10.24 -6.61 -4.76
CA VAL A 320 -8.94 -6.04 -4.45
C VAL A 320 -7.89 -6.59 -5.41
N GLY A 321 -7.14 -5.67 -6.00
CA GLY A 321 -5.98 -5.92 -6.86
C GLY A 321 -4.75 -5.25 -6.29
N SER A 322 -3.61 -5.49 -6.92
CA SER A 322 -2.31 -4.92 -6.58
C SER A 322 -1.72 -4.24 -7.81
N ASN A 323 -0.95 -3.19 -7.63
CA ASN A 323 -0.25 -2.47 -8.70
C ASN A 323 0.79 -3.31 -9.47
N ASP A 324 1.08 -4.53 -9.01
CA ASP A 324 1.95 -5.52 -9.68
C ASP A 324 1.20 -6.60 -10.47
N GLU A 325 -0.08 -6.38 -10.80
CA GLU A 325 -0.91 -7.26 -11.66
C GLU A 325 -1.14 -8.67 -11.08
N ARG A 326 -0.93 -8.86 -9.77
CA ARG A 326 -1.37 -10.10 -9.09
C ARG A 326 -2.86 -10.36 -9.33
N PRO A 327 -3.28 -11.64 -9.34
CA PRO A 327 -4.68 -12.00 -9.57
C PRO A 327 -5.63 -11.28 -8.62
N LEU A 328 -6.73 -10.75 -9.17
CA LEU A 328 -7.80 -10.12 -8.42
C LEU A 328 -8.39 -11.07 -7.39
N LYS A 329 -8.61 -10.56 -6.17
CA LYS A 329 -9.25 -11.29 -5.09
C LYS A 329 -10.58 -10.64 -4.72
N PRO A 330 -11.67 -11.40 -4.54
CA PRO A 330 -12.88 -10.87 -3.95
C PRO A 330 -12.62 -10.59 -2.46
N LEU A 331 -12.76 -9.32 -2.06
CA LEU A 331 -12.75 -8.89 -0.66
C LEU A 331 -14.10 -9.20 0.00
N LEU A 332 -15.17 -8.78 -0.68
CA LEU A 332 -16.55 -9.04 -0.29
C LEU A 332 -17.35 -9.50 -1.49
N ALA A 333 -18.26 -10.45 -1.27
CA ALA A 333 -19.19 -10.94 -2.26
C ALA A 333 -20.63 -10.72 -1.79
N ASN A 334 -21.58 -11.00 -2.68
CA ASN A 334 -23.02 -10.87 -2.42
C ASN A 334 -23.47 -9.46 -2.02
N GLN A 335 -22.83 -8.45 -2.61
CA GLN A 335 -23.13 -7.05 -2.37
C GLN A 335 -24.30 -6.60 -3.23
N ARG A 336 -25.12 -5.71 -2.66
CA ARG A 336 -26.32 -5.22 -3.32
C ARG A 336 -25.97 -4.07 -4.26
N THR A 337 -25.70 -4.39 -5.52
CA THR A 337 -25.41 -3.42 -6.60
C THR A 337 -24.49 -2.28 -6.15
N PRO A 338 -23.24 -2.59 -5.75
CA PRO A 338 -22.32 -1.56 -5.28
C PRO A 338 -21.91 -0.65 -6.46
N ASP A 339 -21.68 0.65 -6.19
CA ASP A 339 -21.35 1.61 -7.25
C ASP A 339 -20.19 2.57 -6.92
N GLY A 340 -20.29 3.36 -5.85
CA GLY A 340 -19.23 4.24 -5.38
C GLY A 340 -18.41 3.60 -4.24
N ILE A 341 -17.11 3.85 -4.21
CA ILE A 341 -16.19 3.32 -3.19
C ILE A 341 -15.09 4.34 -2.89
N ASP A 342 -14.73 4.49 -1.63
CA ASP A 342 -13.53 5.20 -1.24
C ASP A 342 -13.01 4.71 0.12
N ILE A 343 -11.78 5.08 0.47
CA ILE A 343 -11.13 4.62 1.71
C ILE A 343 -10.63 5.78 2.57
N SER A 344 -10.61 5.56 3.88
CA SER A 344 -9.89 6.37 4.84
C SER A 344 -8.85 5.49 5.54
N LEU A 345 -7.57 5.69 5.22
CA LEU A 345 -6.48 4.97 5.87
C LEU A 345 -6.33 5.38 7.34
N SER A 346 -6.56 6.66 7.66
CA SER A 346 -6.52 7.16 9.04
C SER A 346 -7.62 6.56 9.91
N ALA A 347 -8.80 6.27 9.35
CA ALA A 347 -9.86 5.56 10.05
C ALA A 347 -9.72 4.02 9.97
N GLY A 348 -8.86 3.51 9.08
CA GLY A 348 -8.76 2.07 8.77
C GLY A 348 -10.05 1.51 8.15
N LYS A 349 -10.80 2.31 7.40
CA LYS A 349 -12.11 1.96 6.86
C LYS A 349 -12.21 2.10 5.35
N LEU A 350 -12.94 1.16 4.75
CA LEU A 350 -13.41 1.19 3.38
C LEU A 350 -14.91 1.47 3.40
N PHE A 351 -15.37 2.39 2.54
CA PHE A 351 -16.77 2.80 2.42
C PHE A 351 -17.27 2.55 1.02
N TRP A 352 -18.52 2.11 0.87
CA TRP A 352 -19.15 1.97 -0.43
C TRP A 352 -20.64 2.23 -0.40
N THR A 353 -21.18 2.66 -1.54
CA THR A 353 -22.62 2.83 -1.74
C THR A 353 -23.24 1.55 -2.28
N SER A 354 -24.45 1.26 -1.83
CA SER A 354 -25.32 0.21 -2.34
C SER A 354 -26.51 0.86 -3.04
N MET A 355 -26.62 0.68 -4.35
CA MET A 355 -27.67 1.32 -5.16
C MET A 355 -29.08 0.87 -4.79
N GLY A 356 -29.21 -0.32 -4.19
CA GLY A 356 -30.51 -0.95 -4.03
C GLY A 356 -31.14 -1.30 -5.39
N ILE A 357 -32.46 -1.25 -5.45
CA ILE A 357 -33.21 -1.40 -6.70
C ILE A 357 -33.57 0.01 -7.19
N PRO A 358 -33.12 0.46 -8.36
CA PRO A 358 -33.32 1.86 -8.81
C PRO A 358 -34.76 2.37 -8.81
N SER A 359 -35.76 1.50 -8.90
CA SER A 359 -37.18 1.91 -8.82
C SER A 359 -37.72 2.05 -7.39
N GLN A 360 -36.92 1.73 -6.38
CA GLN A 360 -37.26 1.72 -4.96
C GLN A 360 -36.31 2.65 -4.21
N ASN A 361 -36.84 3.38 -3.23
CA ASN A 361 -36.04 4.21 -2.32
C ASN A 361 -35.44 3.32 -1.23
N ASP A 362 -34.44 2.51 -1.59
CA ASP A 362 -33.89 1.47 -0.74
C ASP A 362 -32.37 1.29 -0.84
N GLY A 363 -31.67 2.37 -1.23
CA GLY A 363 -30.23 2.45 -1.20
C GLY A 363 -29.66 2.61 0.22
N ALA A 364 -28.37 2.32 0.35
CA ALA A 364 -27.64 2.37 1.62
C ALA A 364 -26.17 2.76 1.41
N VAL A 365 -25.47 3.12 2.51
CA VAL A 365 -24.01 3.27 2.53
C VAL A 365 -23.45 2.35 3.61
N LEU A 366 -22.40 1.62 3.25
CA LEU A 366 -21.78 0.61 4.09
C LEU A 366 -20.31 0.95 4.34
N SER A 367 -19.78 0.36 5.41
CA SER A 367 -18.36 0.42 5.76
C SER A 367 -17.85 -0.95 6.21
N CYS A 368 -16.55 -1.18 6.08
CA CYS A 368 -15.85 -2.33 6.64
C CYS A 368 -14.40 -1.93 6.98
N ASN A 369 -13.69 -2.81 7.68
CA ASN A 369 -12.22 -2.73 7.77
C ASN A 369 -11.60 -2.97 6.39
N LEU A 370 -10.35 -2.54 6.19
CA LEU A 370 -9.64 -2.69 4.89
C LEU A 370 -9.46 -4.15 4.44
N ASP A 371 -9.56 -5.11 5.36
CA ASP A 371 -9.51 -6.55 5.13
C ASP A 371 -10.89 -7.18 4.84
N GLY A 372 -11.95 -6.38 4.80
CA GLY A 372 -13.33 -6.81 4.56
C GLY A 372 -14.09 -7.24 5.82
N THR A 373 -13.47 -7.21 7.01
CA THR A 373 -14.15 -7.55 8.26
C THR A 373 -15.02 -6.40 8.79
N GLU A 374 -15.90 -6.68 9.75
CA GLU A 374 -16.80 -5.70 10.37
C GLU A 374 -17.67 -4.89 9.39
N VAL A 375 -18.29 -5.57 8.43
CA VAL A 375 -19.28 -4.93 7.54
C VAL A 375 -20.43 -4.33 8.37
N LYS A 376 -20.66 -3.03 8.21
CA LYS A 376 -21.71 -2.25 8.88
C LYS A 376 -22.41 -1.33 7.90
N GLU A 377 -23.73 -1.30 7.96
CA GLU A 377 -24.53 -0.26 7.30
C GLU A 377 -24.45 1.02 8.16
N ILE A 378 -23.89 2.08 7.60
CA ILE A 378 -23.72 3.38 8.28
C ILE A 378 -24.81 4.37 7.89
N VAL A 379 -25.29 4.32 6.65
CA VAL A 379 -26.51 5.00 6.23
C VAL A 379 -27.57 3.95 5.98
N PRO A 380 -28.62 3.87 6.82
CA PRO A 380 -29.58 2.78 6.76
C PRO A 380 -30.34 2.69 5.45
N GLN A 381 -30.70 1.47 5.05
CA GLN A 381 -31.46 1.20 3.83
C GLN A 381 -32.73 2.07 3.75
N GLY A 382 -32.86 2.79 2.63
CA GLY A 382 -34.00 3.68 2.35
C GLY A 382 -33.89 5.08 2.96
N SER A 383 -32.81 5.38 3.67
CA SER A 383 -32.44 6.77 3.99
C SER A 383 -32.06 7.55 2.71
N VAL A 384 -31.53 6.82 1.73
CA VAL A 384 -31.10 7.32 0.42
C VAL A 384 -31.66 6.43 -0.69
N HIS A 385 -31.88 6.99 -1.89
CA HIS A 385 -32.63 6.30 -2.92
C HIS A 385 -31.74 5.36 -3.73
N THR A 386 -30.79 5.92 -4.47
CA THR A 386 -29.85 5.16 -5.30
C THR A 386 -28.51 5.88 -5.22
N PRO A 387 -27.78 5.68 -4.10
CA PRO A 387 -26.51 6.33 -3.90
C PRO A 387 -25.49 5.83 -4.93
N LYS A 388 -24.67 6.77 -5.43
CA LYS A 388 -23.74 6.61 -6.55
C LYS A 388 -22.30 6.83 -6.09
N GLN A 389 -21.48 7.58 -6.84
CA GLN A 389 -20.10 7.83 -6.45
C GLN A 389 -20.04 8.35 -5.01
N LEU A 390 -19.02 7.92 -4.28
CA LEU A 390 -18.73 8.32 -2.91
C LEU A 390 -17.27 8.77 -2.84
N THR A 391 -17.01 9.84 -2.09
CA THR A 391 -15.66 10.33 -1.80
C THR A 391 -15.48 10.56 -0.31
N VAL A 392 -14.26 10.33 0.17
CA VAL A 392 -13.85 10.54 1.56
C VAL A 392 -13.12 11.88 1.70
N ASP A 393 -13.61 12.71 2.61
CA ASP A 393 -12.89 13.87 3.14
C ASP A 393 -12.22 13.47 4.46
N ASN A 394 -10.93 13.16 4.38
CA ASN A 394 -10.15 12.75 5.55
C ASN A 394 -9.90 13.91 6.52
N GLU A 395 -9.82 15.16 6.05
CA GLU A 395 -9.52 16.32 6.89
C GLU A 395 -10.69 16.61 7.85
N ASN A 396 -11.91 16.48 7.35
CA ASN A 396 -13.13 16.76 8.12
C ASN A 396 -13.85 15.50 8.61
N SER A 397 -13.32 14.30 8.31
CA SER A 397 -13.93 13.00 8.65
C SER A 397 -15.36 12.85 8.11
N LYS A 398 -15.57 13.27 6.85
CA LYS A 398 -16.88 13.27 6.19
C LYS A 398 -16.89 12.38 4.94
N LEU A 399 -18.02 11.75 4.66
CA LEU A 399 -18.31 11.08 3.40
C LEU A 399 -19.24 11.98 2.57
N TYR A 400 -18.97 12.13 1.29
CA TYR A 400 -19.86 12.77 0.34
C TYR A 400 -20.27 11.75 -0.71
N PHE A 401 -21.55 11.69 -1.05
CA PHE A 401 -22.04 10.79 -2.10
C PHE A 401 -23.23 11.40 -2.84
N ALA A 402 -23.33 11.08 -4.13
CA ALA A 402 -24.49 11.46 -4.93
C ALA A 402 -25.63 10.46 -4.75
N ASP A 403 -26.88 10.89 -4.93
CA ASP A 403 -28.08 10.06 -4.90
C ASP A 403 -28.87 10.32 -6.19
N ARG A 404 -28.86 9.33 -7.10
CA ARG A 404 -29.27 9.50 -8.50
C ARG A 404 -30.76 9.76 -8.63
N GLU A 405 -31.58 8.78 -8.27
CA GLU A 405 -33.03 8.89 -8.27
C GLU A 405 -33.53 9.82 -7.17
N GLY A 406 -32.78 9.97 -6.07
CA GLY A 406 -33.08 10.97 -5.03
C GLY A 406 -32.81 12.41 -5.46
N MET A 407 -32.13 12.62 -6.60
CA MET A 407 -31.80 13.93 -7.19
C MET A 407 -31.12 14.87 -6.19
N ARG A 408 -30.08 14.38 -5.53
CA ARG A 408 -29.38 15.13 -4.49
C ARG A 408 -27.92 14.73 -4.32
N VAL A 409 -27.16 15.59 -3.64
CA VAL A 409 -25.83 15.28 -3.11
C VAL A 409 -25.92 15.33 -1.59
N THR A 410 -25.37 14.34 -0.92
CA THR A 410 -25.51 14.13 0.52
C THR A 410 -24.13 13.97 1.17
N ARG A 411 -24.02 14.36 2.44
CA ARG A 411 -22.83 14.19 3.28
C ARG A 411 -23.21 13.57 4.62
N CYS A 412 -22.31 12.81 5.24
CA CYS A 412 -22.41 12.37 6.63
C CYS A 412 -21.02 12.22 7.26
N ASN A 413 -20.96 11.98 8.58
CA ASN A 413 -19.76 11.51 9.26
C ASN A 413 -19.42 10.07 8.85
N PHE A 414 -18.20 9.61 9.11
CA PHE A 414 -17.77 8.22 8.83
C PHE A 414 -18.63 7.14 9.51
N ASP A 415 -19.31 7.47 10.62
CA ASP A 415 -20.23 6.56 11.32
C ASP A 415 -21.69 6.67 10.82
N GLY A 416 -21.95 7.53 9.82
CA GLY A 416 -23.27 7.79 9.26
C GLY A 416 -24.09 8.86 9.98
N SER A 417 -23.60 9.40 11.10
CA SER A 417 -24.25 10.52 11.79
C SER A 417 -24.16 11.82 10.98
N ASP A 418 -24.96 12.83 11.35
CA ASP A 418 -25.07 14.12 10.64
C ASP A 418 -25.33 13.97 9.13
N LEU A 419 -26.25 13.07 8.77
CA LEU A 419 -26.69 12.89 7.39
C LEU A 419 -27.40 14.16 6.89
N GLU A 420 -26.76 14.88 5.99
CA GLU A 420 -27.12 16.21 5.52
C GLU A 420 -27.20 16.24 3.99
N VAL A 421 -28.29 16.79 3.44
CA VAL A 421 -28.41 17.05 2.00
C VAL A 421 -27.73 18.38 1.70
N LEU A 422 -26.79 18.39 0.74
CA LEU A 422 -26.03 19.58 0.33
C LEU A 422 -26.62 20.26 -0.91
N VAL A 423 -27.24 19.49 -1.80
CA VAL A 423 -27.88 19.96 -3.03
C VAL A 423 -29.14 19.14 -3.26
N GLU A 424 -30.24 19.79 -3.62
CA GLU A 424 -31.45 19.14 -4.11
C GLU A 424 -31.76 19.65 -5.53
N SER A 425 -31.54 18.80 -6.54
CA SER A 425 -31.76 19.14 -7.95
C SER A 425 -33.17 18.80 -8.44
N GLY A 426 -33.96 18.07 -7.64
CA GLY A 426 -35.34 17.74 -7.95
C GLY A 426 -36.05 16.99 -6.82
N ASN A 427 -37.33 16.71 -7.04
CA ASN A 427 -38.17 15.95 -6.13
C ASN A 427 -38.51 14.58 -6.73
N TRP A 428 -37.99 13.51 -6.13
CA TRP A 428 -38.17 12.12 -6.60
C TRP A 428 -39.60 11.60 -6.48
N GLU A 429 -40.46 12.30 -5.72
CA GLU A 429 -41.89 12.03 -5.62
C GLU A 429 -42.71 12.66 -6.76
N ASP A 430 -42.16 13.63 -7.52
CA ASP A 430 -42.82 14.16 -8.73
C ASP A 430 -42.45 13.28 -9.94
N GLU A 431 -43.44 12.59 -10.50
CA GLU A 431 -43.28 11.68 -11.65
C GLU A 431 -42.63 12.33 -12.88
N ARG A 432 -42.83 13.63 -13.10
CA ARG A 432 -42.18 14.32 -14.23
C ARG A 432 -40.69 14.46 -13.97
N GLU A 433 -40.32 14.88 -12.77
CA GLU A 433 -38.91 15.08 -12.39
C GLU A 433 -38.16 13.77 -12.28
N LYS A 434 -38.82 12.73 -11.76
CA LYS A 434 -38.29 11.37 -11.69
C LYS A 434 -37.80 10.85 -13.04
N SER A 435 -38.49 11.20 -14.13
CA SER A 435 -38.11 10.84 -15.50
C SER A 435 -37.05 11.77 -16.14
N ASP A 436 -36.77 12.92 -15.52
CA ASP A 436 -35.80 13.89 -16.01
C ASP A 436 -34.38 13.55 -15.54
N SER A 437 -33.72 12.71 -16.32
CA SER A 437 -32.31 12.35 -16.09
C SER A 437 -31.31 13.51 -16.05
N THR A 438 -31.69 14.73 -16.45
CA THR A 438 -30.82 15.91 -16.27
C THR A 438 -30.76 16.36 -14.81
N LYS A 439 -31.69 15.92 -13.95
CA LYS A 439 -31.69 16.20 -12.52
C LYS A 439 -30.93 15.15 -11.70
N TRP A 440 -30.58 14.01 -12.28
CA TRP A 440 -29.93 12.91 -11.58
C TRP A 440 -28.46 13.20 -11.28
N CYS A 441 -28.13 13.28 -9.99
CA CYS A 441 -26.75 13.43 -9.52
C CYS A 441 -26.03 12.07 -9.52
N VAL A 442 -24.80 11.98 -10.02
CA VAL A 442 -24.10 10.68 -10.14
C VAL A 442 -22.71 10.70 -9.52
N GLY A 443 -21.86 11.60 -9.96
CA GLY A 443 -20.51 11.75 -9.44
C GLY A 443 -20.43 12.83 -8.37
N VAL A 444 -19.46 12.69 -7.46
CA VAL A 444 -19.11 13.72 -6.49
C VAL A 444 -17.64 13.61 -6.10
N THR A 445 -16.96 14.75 -5.97
CA THR A 445 -15.66 14.88 -5.31
C THR A 445 -15.62 16.14 -4.46
N VAL A 446 -14.66 16.23 -3.54
CA VAL A 446 -14.48 17.36 -2.63
C VAL A 446 -13.03 17.81 -2.63
N SER A 447 -12.84 19.13 -2.51
CA SER A 447 -11.55 19.79 -2.32
C SER A 447 -11.59 20.47 -0.95
N PRO A 448 -11.17 19.77 0.12
CA PRO A 448 -11.17 20.31 1.48
C PRO A 448 -10.37 21.60 1.60
N SER A 449 -9.22 21.69 0.91
CA SER A 449 -8.34 22.87 0.98
C SER A 449 -8.98 24.14 0.45
N THR A 450 -9.97 24.02 -0.45
CA THR A 450 -10.72 25.15 -1.01
C THR A 450 -12.12 25.31 -0.40
N GLY A 451 -12.56 24.36 0.43
CA GLY A 451 -13.92 24.33 0.97
C GLY A 451 -14.98 24.20 -0.12
N LYS A 452 -14.69 23.47 -1.21
CA LYS A 452 -15.61 23.28 -2.33
C LYS A 452 -15.83 21.81 -2.65
N PHE A 453 -17.02 21.49 -3.14
CA PHE A 453 -17.33 20.19 -3.70
C PHE A 453 -17.90 20.34 -5.11
N TYR A 454 -17.82 19.26 -5.87
CA TYR A 454 -18.15 19.19 -7.27
C TYR A 454 -19.04 17.98 -7.50
N TRP A 455 -19.99 18.07 -8.43
CA TRP A 455 -20.85 16.92 -8.77
C TRP A 455 -21.25 16.93 -10.23
N THR A 456 -21.61 15.76 -10.73
CA THR A 456 -22.14 15.59 -12.09
C THR A 456 -23.64 15.40 -12.09
N GLN A 457 -24.27 15.87 -13.16
CA GLN A 457 -25.61 15.44 -13.57
C GLN A 457 -25.52 14.80 -14.95
N LYS A 458 -25.84 13.50 -15.04
CA LYS A 458 -25.55 12.69 -16.24
C LYS A 458 -26.34 13.09 -17.49
N GLY A 459 -27.59 13.52 -17.34
CA GLY A 459 -28.51 13.65 -18.46
C GLY A 459 -28.94 12.30 -19.07
N PRO A 460 -29.68 12.31 -20.19
CA PRO A 460 -30.10 11.09 -20.86
C PRO A 460 -28.88 10.34 -21.40
N SER A 461 -28.94 9.00 -21.41
CA SER A 461 -27.80 8.23 -21.90
C SER A 461 -27.52 8.59 -23.36
N LYS A 462 -26.25 8.88 -23.67
CA LYS A 462 -25.80 9.32 -24.99
C LYS A 462 -26.52 10.59 -25.49
N GLY A 463 -27.06 11.38 -24.56
CA GLY A 463 -27.96 12.50 -24.85
C GLY A 463 -27.27 13.86 -25.00
N SER A 464 -25.98 13.98 -24.66
CA SER A 464 -25.22 15.25 -24.69
C SER A 464 -25.90 16.38 -23.91
N LYS A 465 -26.47 16.05 -22.75
CA LYS A 465 -27.10 17.01 -21.81
C LYS A 465 -26.48 16.92 -20.42
N GLY A 466 -25.30 16.32 -20.33
CA GLY A 466 -24.53 16.19 -19.11
C GLY A 466 -24.02 17.53 -18.61
N ARG A 467 -23.91 17.67 -17.29
CA ARG A 467 -23.46 18.90 -16.63
C ARG A 467 -22.56 18.57 -15.43
N ILE A 468 -21.68 19.51 -15.11
CA ILE A 468 -20.83 19.47 -13.91
C ILE A 468 -20.96 20.79 -13.19
N TYR A 469 -21.08 20.73 -11.87
CA TYR A 469 -21.31 21.87 -11.00
C TYR A 469 -20.30 21.92 -9.86
N ARG A 470 -20.24 23.07 -9.20
CA ARG A 470 -19.47 23.34 -7.98
C ARG A 470 -20.26 24.20 -7.01
N ALA A 471 -20.04 24.00 -5.72
CA ALA A 471 -20.51 24.91 -4.66
C ALA A 471 -19.61 24.81 -3.42
N ASN A 472 -19.79 25.68 -2.43
CA ASN A 472 -19.03 25.60 -1.17
C ASN A 472 -19.52 24.43 -0.30
N THR A 473 -18.64 23.82 0.49
CA THR A 473 -19.02 22.69 1.36
C THR A 473 -20.02 23.08 2.44
N ASP A 474 -19.98 24.34 2.89
CA ASP A 474 -20.85 24.86 3.93
C ASP A 474 -21.83 25.91 3.38
N PHE A 475 -23.02 25.94 3.97
CA PHE A 475 -24.05 26.92 3.63
C PHE A 475 -23.70 28.32 4.17
N GLN A 476 -24.14 29.36 3.45
CA GLN A 476 -24.22 30.68 4.06
C GLN A 476 -25.37 30.71 5.08
N SER A 477 -25.31 31.65 6.03
CA SER A 477 -26.32 31.77 7.08
C SER A 477 -27.74 31.91 6.50
N GLY A 478 -28.60 30.94 6.78
CA GLY A 478 -30.00 30.92 6.33
C GLY A 478 -30.24 30.20 4.99
N GLU A 479 -29.18 29.75 4.32
CA GLU A 479 -29.29 28.87 3.16
C GLU A 479 -29.50 27.40 3.55
N THR A 480 -29.97 26.63 2.58
CA THR A 480 -30.31 25.21 2.62
C THR A 480 -29.97 24.59 1.25
N ALA A 481 -30.03 23.26 1.15
CA ALA A 481 -29.81 22.55 -0.11
C ALA A 481 -30.70 23.03 -1.29
N LYS A 482 -31.89 23.56 -1.00
CA LYS A 482 -32.88 23.97 -2.01
C LYS A 482 -32.69 25.42 -2.50
N ASN A 483 -32.10 26.29 -1.68
CA ASN A 483 -32.05 27.74 -1.93
C ASN A 483 -30.64 28.33 -1.90
N ARG A 484 -29.60 27.51 -1.71
CA ARG A 484 -28.21 27.95 -1.79
C ARG A 484 -27.94 28.66 -3.13
N THR A 485 -27.27 29.80 -3.05
CA THR A 485 -27.06 30.71 -4.18
C THR A 485 -25.69 30.59 -4.83
N ASP A 486 -24.81 29.80 -4.23
CA ASP A 486 -23.40 29.63 -4.59
C ASP A 486 -23.14 28.48 -5.58
N ILE A 487 -24.19 27.92 -6.19
CA ILE A 487 -24.05 26.87 -7.22
C ILE A 487 -23.56 27.48 -8.52
N GLU A 488 -22.41 26.99 -8.99
CA GLU A 488 -21.81 27.36 -10.27
C GLU A 488 -21.90 26.20 -11.26
N LEU A 489 -22.46 26.44 -12.45
CA LEU A 489 -22.41 25.51 -13.57
C LEU A 489 -21.05 25.64 -14.27
N LEU A 490 -20.23 24.57 -14.24
CA LEU A 490 -18.88 24.57 -14.78
C LEU A 490 -18.83 24.08 -16.23
N PHE A 491 -19.60 23.04 -16.53
CA PHE A 491 -19.65 22.44 -17.86
C PHE A 491 -21.07 22.06 -18.22
N GLN A 492 -21.47 22.22 -19.48
CA GLN A 492 -22.78 21.78 -19.97
C GLN A 492 -22.73 21.22 -21.39
N ASN A 493 -23.75 20.42 -21.71
CA ASN A 493 -23.87 19.66 -22.95
C ASN A 493 -22.73 18.62 -23.11
N LEU A 494 -22.24 18.10 -21.97
CA LEU A 494 -21.32 16.97 -21.96
C LEU A 494 -22.04 15.68 -22.38
N PRO A 495 -21.34 14.69 -22.95
CA PRO A 495 -21.92 13.43 -23.43
C PRO A 495 -22.80 12.74 -22.37
N GLU A 496 -22.19 12.32 -21.26
CA GLU A 496 -22.83 11.68 -20.09
C GLU A 496 -21.78 11.56 -18.96
N PRO A 497 -21.53 12.64 -18.19
CA PRO A 497 -20.47 12.68 -17.19
C PRO A 497 -20.88 11.86 -15.96
N ILE A 498 -20.00 10.99 -15.50
CA ILE A 498 -20.28 10.00 -14.45
C ILE A 498 -19.49 10.34 -13.19
N ASP A 499 -18.29 9.80 -13.02
CA ASP A 499 -17.47 10.00 -11.82
C ASP A 499 -16.46 11.11 -12.04
N LEU A 500 -16.04 11.74 -10.95
CA LEU A 500 -15.01 12.78 -10.97
C LEU A 500 -14.04 12.64 -9.79
N ASP A 501 -12.85 13.19 -9.95
CA ASP A 501 -11.84 13.27 -8.90
C ASP A 501 -11.01 14.55 -9.07
N VAL A 502 -10.36 15.01 -8.01
CA VAL A 502 -9.67 16.31 -7.98
C VAL A 502 -8.20 16.17 -7.56
N ASP A 503 -7.31 16.82 -8.30
CA ASP A 503 -5.91 17.03 -7.92
C ASP A 503 -5.81 18.47 -7.37
N GLU A 504 -5.83 18.61 -6.05
CA GLU A 504 -5.75 19.93 -5.40
C GLU A 504 -4.37 20.58 -5.55
N VAL A 505 -3.31 19.78 -5.75
CA VAL A 505 -1.93 20.29 -5.88
C VAL A 505 -1.74 20.98 -7.22
N GLU A 506 -2.17 20.33 -8.30
CA GLU A 506 -2.11 20.90 -9.65
C GLU A 506 -3.35 21.72 -10.01
N ASN A 507 -4.33 21.77 -9.10
CA ASN A 507 -5.60 22.48 -9.24
C ASN A 507 -6.37 22.01 -10.49
N MET A 508 -6.55 20.70 -10.63
CA MET A 508 -7.15 20.05 -11.79
C MET A 508 -8.37 19.21 -11.40
N LEU A 509 -9.44 19.31 -12.18
CA LEU A 509 -10.61 18.44 -12.10
C LEU A 509 -10.55 17.39 -13.20
N TYR A 510 -10.78 16.13 -12.86
CA TYR A 510 -10.86 15.01 -13.78
C TYR A 510 -12.25 14.37 -13.73
N TRP A 511 -12.75 13.87 -14.86
CA TRP A 511 -14.01 13.13 -14.89
C TRP A 511 -14.08 12.13 -16.04
N THR A 512 -14.95 11.13 -15.89
CA THR A 512 -15.31 10.19 -16.93
C THR A 512 -16.58 10.64 -17.65
N ASP A 513 -16.59 10.51 -18.97
CA ASP A 513 -17.79 10.63 -19.79
C ASP A 513 -18.11 9.29 -20.42
N ARG A 514 -19.35 8.83 -20.21
CA ARG A 514 -19.97 7.80 -21.04
C ARG A 514 -20.48 8.40 -22.34
N GLY A 515 -20.87 7.54 -23.28
CA GLY A 515 -21.50 7.98 -24.53
C GLY A 515 -20.86 7.39 -25.78
N GLU A 516 -21.40 7.75 -26.94
CA GLU A 516 -20.90 7.23 -28.22
C GLU A 516 -19.58 7.88 -28.63
N LEU A 517 -18.71 7.09 -29.27
CA LEU A 517 -17.53 7.64 -29.94
C LEU A 517 -17.96 8.53 -31.13
N PRO A 518 -17.27 9.64 -31.42
CA PRO A 518 -16.00 10.08 -30.82
C PRO A 518 -16.14 10.97 -29.58
N PHE A 519 -17.36 11.23 -29.09
CA PHE A 519 -17.62 12.26 -28.09
C PHE A 519 -17.51 11.76 -26.65
N GLY A 520 -18.02 10.56 -26.35
CA GLY A 520 -17.96 9.93 -25.03
C GLY A 520 -16.93 8.80 -24.94
N ASN A 521 -17.08 7.96 -23.91
CA ASN A 521 -16.11 6.92 -23.54
C ASN A 521 -14.71 7.50 -23.38
N SER A 522 -14.64 8.59 -22.61
CA SER A 522 -13.44 9.39 -22.42
C SER A 522 -13.14 9.69 -20.97
N ILE A 523 -11.86 9.98 -20.71
CA ILE A 523 -11.44 10.68 -19.51
C ILE A 523 -11.08 12.09 -19.92
N ASN A 524 -11.55 13.04 -19.14
CA ASN A 524 -11.44 14.46 -19.41
C ASN A 524 -10.82 15.17 -18.21
N ARG A 525 -10.25 16.35 -18.44
CA ARG A 525 -9.72 17.19 -17.36
C ARG A 525 -9.87 18.67 -17.68
N SER A 526 -9.90 19.51 -16.65
CA SER A 526 -9.81 20.96 -16.78
C SER A 526 -9.17 21.60 -15.55
N LYS A 527 -8.51 22.74 -15.74
CA LYS A 527 -7.79 23.45 -14.68
C LYS A 527 -8.74 24.37 -13.90
N LEU A 528 -8.91 24.11 -12.62
CA LEU A 528 -9.96 24.69 -11.77
C LEU A 528 -9.93 26.22 -11.68
N ASP A 529 -8.75 26.85 -11.71
CA ASP A 529 -8.56 28.30 -11.68
C ASP A 529 -8.91 28.98 -13.02
N THR A 530 -8.97 28.22 -14.11
CA THR A 530 -9.34 28.74 -15.44
C THR A 530 -10.83 28.59 -15.75
N ILE A 531 -11.56 27.80 -14.97
CA ILE A 531 -12.99 27.55 -15.21
C ILE A 531 -13.81 28.79 -14.85
N THR A 532 -14.52 29.30 -15.84
CA THR A 532 -15.56 30.32 -15.68
C THR A 532 -16.94 29.68 -15.67
N GLN A 533 -17.86 30.22 -14.88
CA GLN A 533 -19.26 29.76 -14.89
C GLN A 533 -19.87 29.86 -16.29
N VAL A 534 -20.58 28.82 -16.70
CA VAL A 534 -21.28 28.79 -17.97
C VAL A 534 -22.58 29.58 -17.88
N GLU A 535 -22.75 30.55 -18.77
CA GLU A 535 -23.94 31.38 -18.87
C GLU A 535 -24.85 30.95 -20.03
N GLY A 536 -26.16 30.98 -19.80
CA GLY A 536 -27.17 30.70 -20.83
C GLY A 536 -27.01 29.33 -21.46
N ASN A 537 -27.08 29.28 -22.80
CA ASN A 537 -27.08 28.03 -23.59
C ASN A 537 -25.69 27.70 -24.20
N ALA A 538 -24.60 28.25 -23.66
CA ALA A 538 -23.25 28.04 -24.20
C ALA A 538 -22.78 26.59 -24.02
N THR A 539 -22.43 25.90 -25.11
CA THR A 539 -21.91 24.52 -25.05
C THR A 539 -20.44 24.49 -24.67
N SER A 540 -20.07 23.63 -23.72
CA SER A 540 -18.67 23.35 -23.38
C SER A 540 -18.00 22.53 -24.49
N GLN A 541 -16.80 22.91 -24.90
CA GLN A 541 -16.07 22.35 -26.04
C GLN A 541 -14.73 21.74 -25.62
N ALA A 542 -14.50 20.50 -26.05
CA ALA A 542 -13.21 19.83 -25.92
C ALA A 542 -12.09 20.58 -26.69
N GLY A 543 -10.91 20.69 -26.10
CA GLY A 543 -9.76 21.44 -26.60
C GLY A 543 -9.85 22.96 -26.38
N LYS A 544 -10.94 23.44 -25.78
CA LYS A 544 -11.13 24.86 -25.43
C LYS A 544 -11.44 25.03 -23.95
N ASP A 545 -12.55 24.44 -23.49
CA ASP A 545 -13.03 24.58 -22.11
C ASP A 545 -12.50 23.43 -21.23
N TYR A 546 -12.19 22.28 -21.84
CA TYR A 546 -11.58 21.13 -21.20
C TYR A 546 -10.78 20.27 -22.18
N ASP A 547 -9.87 19.45 -21.66
CA ASP A 547 -9.07 18.52 -22.45
C ASP A 547 -9.63 17.11 -22.35
N ILE A 548 -9.51 16.35 -23.44
CA ILE A 548 -9.82 14.93 -23.43
C ILE A 548 -8.51 14.16 -23.50
N ILE A 549 -8.12 13.56 -22.38
CA ILE A 549 -6.82 12.90 -22.24
C ILE A 549 -6.79 11.52 -22.88
N THR A 550 -7.89 10.77 -22.83
CA THR A 550 -7.95 9.45 -23.47
C THR A 550 -9.37 9.02 -23.81
N ARG A 551 -9.50 8.00 -24.66
CA ARG A 551 -10.76 7.41 -25.15
C ARG A 551 -10.64 5.90 -25.33
N GLY A 552 -11.75 5.26 -25.68
CA GLY A 552 -11.78 3.85 -26.09
C GLY A 552 -11.89 2.91 -24.90
N MET A 553 -12.77 3.27 -23.98
CA MET A 553 -13.28 2.44 -22.89
C MET A 553 -14.69 1.94 -23.25
N HIS A 554 -15.19 0.94 -22.55
CA HIS A 554 -16.51 0.35 -22.79
C HIS A 554 -17.53 0.81 -21.74
N GLU A 555 -18.01 2.05 -21.90
CA GLU A 555 -18.84 2.77 -20.91
C GLU A 555 -18.04 3.06 -19.63
N ALA A 556 -17.14 4.04 -19.71
CA ALA A 556 -16.29 4.48 -18.60
C ALA A 556 -17.11 4.93 -17.39
N ILE A 557 -16.73 4.48 -16.19
CA ILE A 557 -17.39 4.85 -14.93
C ILE A 557 -16.37 5.37 -13.93
N GLY A 558 -15.66 4.49 -13.23
CA GLY A 558 -14.86 4.87 -12.08
C GLY A 558 -13.63 5.65 -12.50
N ILE A 559 -13.22 6.60 -11.66
CA ILE A 559 -11.92 7.28 -11.77
C ILE A 559 -11.35 7.52 -10.39
N LYS A 560 -10.05 7.26 -10.23
CA LYS A 560 -9.28 7.65 -9.06
C LYS A 560 -7.89 8.11 -9.46
N LEU A 561 -7.44 9.22 -8.89
CA LEU A 561 -6.10 9.75 -9.12
C LEU A 561 -5.10 9.15 -8.12
N ASP A 562 -4.06 8.51 -8.65
CA ASP A 562 -2.85 8.14 -7.91
C ASP A 562 -1.89 9.33 -7.97
N LEU A 563 -2.12 10.32 -7.12
CA LEU A 563 -1.31 11.56 -7.12
C LEU A 563 0.14 11.29 -6.75
N LYS A 564 0.43 10.23 -5.97
CA LYS A 564 1.77 9.86 -5.54
C LYS A 564 2.61 9.34 -6.70
N ASN A 565 2.06 8.41 -7.48
CA ASN A 565 2.76 7.81 -8.62
C ASN A 565 2.44 8.49 -9.95
N ARG A 566 1.58 9.52 -9.94
CA ARG A 566 1.14 10.28 -11.12
C ARG A 566 0.46 9.39 -12.18
N HIS A 567 -0.47 8.56 -11.72
CA HIS A 567 -1.32 7.76 -12.60
C HIS A 567 -2.81 8.07 -12.39
N ILE A 568 -3.62 7.72 -13.37
CA ILE A 568 -5.07 7.67 -13.28
C ILE A 568 -5.49 6.21 -13.42
N PHE A 569 -6.30 5.75 -12.48
CA PHE A 569 -6.99 4.47 -12.59
C PHE A 569 -8.44 4.73 -12.98
N THR A 570 -8.95 3.94 -13.92
CA THR A 570 -10.35 4.03 -14.35
C THR A 570 -10.93 2.65 -14.61
N THR A 571 -12.24 2.53 -14.47
CA THR A 571 -13.00 1.29 -14.74
C THR A 571 -14.06 1.51 -15.80
N ASP A 572 -14.48 0.42 -16.42
CA ASP A 572 -15.61 0.43 -17.34
C ASP A 572 -16.58 -0.74 -17.12
N LEU A 573 -17.81 -0.59 -17.63
CA LEU A 573 -18.83 -1.65 -17.58
C LEU A 573 -18.48 -2.87 -18.46
N GLY A 574 -17.46 -2.77 -19.30
CA GLY A 574 -16.89 -3.88 -20.05
C GLY A 574 -16.00 -4.80 -19.22
N GLY A 575 -15.82 -4.52 -17.92
CA GLY A 575 -15.05 -5.36 -17.01
C GLY A 575 -13.56 -5.12 -17.09
N SER A 576 -13.16 -3.89 -17.46
CA SER A 576 -11.75 -3.49 -17.54
C SER A 576 -11.40 -2.47 -16.46
N VAL A 577 -10.21 -2.61 -15.90
CA VAL A 577 -9.52 -1.55 -15.15
C VAL A 577 -8.38 -1.06 -16.04
N TYR A 578 -8.23 0.24 -16.21
CA TYR A 578 -7.13 0.84 -16.96
C TYR A 578 -6.25 1.64 -16.02
N GLN A 579 -4.95 1.65 -16.33
CA GLN A 579 -3.98 2.59 -15.78
C GLN A 579 -3.45 3.44 -16.94
N LEU A 580 -3.32 4.74 -16.72
CA LEU A 580 -2.74 5.68 -17.67
C LEU A 580 -1.98 6.78 -16.91
N ASP A 581 -1.11 7.49 -17.61
CA ASP A 581 -0.45 8.67 -17.08
C ASP A 581 -1.43 9.84 -16.96
N MET A 582 -1.09 10.85 -16.16
CA MET A 582 -1.95 12.03 -15.92
C MET A 582 -2.30 12.82 -17.20
N ASP A 583 -1.56 12.63 -18.30
CA ASP A 583 -1.78 13.23 -19.61
C ASP A 583 -2.52 12.32 -20.61
N GLY A 584 -2.88 11.09 -20.23
CA GLY A 584 -3.50 10.11 -21.12
C GLY A 584 -2.52 9.12 -21.76
N GLY A 585 -1.22 9.35 -21.60
CA GLY A 585 -0.14 8.50 -22.08
C GLY A 585 -0.12 7.11 -21.43
N ASN A 586 0.62 6.18 -22.05
CA ASN A 586 0.87 4.83 -21.54
C ASN A 586 -0.37 4.06 -21.06
N LYS A 587 -1.54 4.37 -21.63
CA LYS A 587 -2.80 3.69 -21.26
C LYS A 587 -2.68 2.19 -21.50
N LYS A 588 -2.72 1.41 -20.42
CA LYS A 588 -2.78 -0.05 -20.45
C LYS A 588 -4.05 -0.55 -19.78
N LYS A 589 -4.58 -1.66 -20.29
CA LYS A 589 -5.60 -2.42 -19.59
C LYS A 589 -4.90 -3.21 -18.49
N PHE A 590 -5.14 -2.79 -17.25
CA PHE A 590 -4.44 -3.27 -16.06
C PHE A 590 -5.09 -4.55 -15.52
N TYR A 591 -6.42 -4.59 -15.50
CA TYR A 591 -7.19 -5.81 -15.24
C TYR A 591 -8.30 -5.98 -16.28
N GLU A 592 -8.63 -7.24 -16.57
CA GLU A 592 -9.74 -7.62 -17.43
C GLU A 592 -10.47 -8.82 -16.84
N GLY A 593 -11.79 -8.73 -16.73
CA GLY A 593 -12.64 -9.80 -16.22
C GLY A 593 -14.01 -9.78 -16.88
N SER A 594 -14.82 -10.79 -16.60
CA SER A 594 -16.17 -10.92 -17.15
C SER A 594 -17.24 -10.12 -16.40
N GLY A 595 -16.85 -9.20 -15.51
CA GLY A 595 -17.73 -8.41 -14.65
C GLY A 595 -18.12 -7.06 -15.26
N ALA A 596 -18.94 -6.28 -14.54
CA ALA A 596 -19.25 -4.90 -14.90
C ALA A 596 -18.66 -3.98 -13.83
N PHE A 597 -17.52 -3.35 -14.11
CA PHE A 597 -16.78 -2.62 -13.09
C PHE A 597 -17.26 -1.17 -12.94
N ALA A 598 -17.38 -0.73 -11.69
CA ALA A 598 -17.80 0.61 -11.29
C ALA A 598 -16.72 1.27 -10.43
N GLY A 599 -17.08 2.02 -9.39
CA GLY A 599 -16.18 2.82 -8.58
C GLY A 599 -14.86 2.12 -8.24
N ILE A 600 -13.80 2.91 -8.22
CA ILE A 600 -12.43 2.50 -7.96
C ILE A 600 -11.79 3.46 -6.96
N THR A 601 -10.96 2.92 -6.09
CA THR A 601 -10.11 3.67 -5.17
C THR A 601 -8.80 2.92 -4.95
N LEU A 602 -7.86 3.52 -4.24
CA LEU A 602 -6.54 2.97 -3.99
C LEU A 602 -6.06 3.24 -2.56
N ALA A 603 -5.28 2.30 -2.02
CA ALA A 603 -4.57 2.42 -0.76
C ALA A 603 -3.08 2.26 -0.99
N TYR A 604 -2.27 3.05 -0.30
CA TYR A 604 -0.84 2.75 -0.12
C TYR A 604 -0.70 1.98 1.20
N VAL A 605 -0.19 0.75 1.13
CA VAL A 605 -0.19 -0.21 2.26
C VAL A 605 1.21 -0.67 2.61
#